data_AF-A0A162TM53-F1
#
_entry.id   AF-A0A162TM53-F1
#
_cell.length_a   1.000
_cell.length_b   1.000
_cell.length_c   1.000
_cell.angle_alpha   90.00
_cell.angle_beta   90.00
_cell.angle_gamma   90.00
#
_symmetry.space_group_name_H-M   'P 1'
#
loop_
_entity.id
_entity.type
_entity.pdbx_description
1 polymer ?
#
loop_
_entity_poly.entity_id
_entity_poly.type
_entity_poly.pdbx_seq_one_letter_code
_entity_poly.pdbx_strand_id
1 'polypeptide(L)'
;MDINKISSDGWLSFIGSMIGAVATVISILIAIRMNNKQIKQQSIKSIRPYHDALKKSLPSYDSIMTQSDYLDEEDNLLGGSVTVEGRLSILEKYLNDDERTNELLEYKIERHKKYIEYWNKANSNIEEFINSGFYNAVKSACNGEVIKCYYDFVVAFHNEHFYSGPIIDTDLLRINLSRLFEAIKKAEKI
;
A
#
# COMPACT_ATOMS: atom_id res chain seq x y z
N MET A 1 -19.84 -60.53 44.53
CA MET A 1 -19.91 -59.07 44.43
C MET A 1 -20.46 -58.77 43.05
N ASP A 2 -21.79 -58.64 42.97
CA ASP A 2 -22.53 -58.58 41.72
C ASP A 2 -22.32 -57.24 41.03
N ILE A 3 -21.82 -57.26 39.80
CA ILE A 3 -21.62 -56.08 38.94
C ILE A 3 -22.98 -55.57 38.38
N ASN A 4 -24.11 -56.24 38.68
CA ASN A 4 -25.39 -56.04 37.97
C ASN A 4 -26.53 -55.43 38.80
N LYS A 5 -26.26 -54.41 39.64
CA LYS A 5 -27.32 -53.53 40.16
C LYS A 5 -26.98 -52.05 39.94
N ILE A 6 -26.87 -51.66 38.68
CA ILE A 6 -27.05 -50.26 38.28
C ILE A 6 -28.48 -50.16 37.75
N SER A 7 -29.34 -49.39 38.41
CA SER A 7 -30.72 -49.17 37.94
C SER A 7 -30.71 -48.44 36.60
N SER A 8 -31.77 -48.63 35.78
CA SER A 8 -31.97 -47.89 34.53
C SER A 8 -31.77 -46.38 34.71
N ASP A 9 -32.20 -45.84 35.86
CA ASP A 9 -32.07 -44.43 36.22
C ASP A 9 -30.62 -44.01 36.49
N GLY A 10 -29.78 -44.90 37.02
CA GLY A 10 -28.35 -44.67 37.21
C GLY A 10 -27.58 -44.59 35.89
N TRP A 11 -27.94 -45.43 34.91
CA TRP A 11 -27.38 -45.37 33.55
C TRP A 11 -27.82 -44.10 32.80
N LEU A 12 -29.10 -43.71 32.91
CA LEU A 12 -29.62 -42.47 32.30
C LEU A 12 -28.96 -41.22 32.92
N SER A 13 -28.76 -41.20 34.24
CA SER A 13 -28.06 -40.12 34.94
C SER A 13 -26.58 -40.05 34.52
N PHE A 14 -25.90 -41.19 34.42
CA PHE A 14 -24.52 -41.27 33.96
C PHE A 14 -24.36 -40.78 32.51
N ILE A 15 -25.19 -41.26 31.57
CA ILE A 15 -25.17 -40.82 30.17
C ILE A 15 -25.52 -39.33 30.05
N GLY A 16 -26.53 -38.85 30.79
CA GLY A 16 -26.89 -37.44 30.83
C GLY A 16 -25.75 -36.54 31.33
N SER A 17 -25.02 -36.98 32.37
CA SER A 17 -23.85 -36.26 32.90
C SER A 17 -22.69 -36.22 31.91
N MET A 18 -22.45 -37.30 31.16
CA MET A 18 -21.43 -37.34 30.11
C MET A 18 -21.77 -36.41 28.94
N ILE A 19 -23.04 -36.42 28.48
CA ILE A 19 -23.50 -35.53 27.41
C ILE A 19 -23.41 -34.06 27.86
N GLY A 20 -23.81 -33.76 29.10
CA GLY A 20 -23.66 -32.43 29.69
C GLY A 20 -22.21 -31.96 29.70
N ALA A 21 -21.28 -32.80 30.15
CA ALA A 21 -19.85 -32.49 30.16
C ALA A 21 -19.29 -32.25 28.74
N VAL A 22 -19.67 -33.07 27.76
CA VAL A 22 -19.29 -32.88 26.35
C VAL A 22 -19.84 -31.57 25.78
N ALA A 23 -21.10 -31.23 26.05
CA ALA A 23 -21.71 -29.98 25.62
C ALA A 23 -21.01 -28.75 26.24
N THR A 24 -20.62 -28.83 27.52
CA THR A 24 -19.84 -27.78 28.19
C THR A 24 -18.47 -27.60 27.54
N VAL A 25 -17.75 -28.67 27.24
CA VAL A 25 -16.44 -28.61 26.57
C VAL A 25 -16.57 -27.98 25.18
N ILE A 26 -17.56 -28.38 24.39
CA ILE A 26 -17.83 -27.78 23.06
C ILE A 26 -18.12 -26.28 23.18
N SER A 27 -18.94 -25.88 24.14
CA SER A 27 -19.29 -24.47 24.37
C SER A 27 -18.07 -23.63 24.77
N ILE A 28 -17.20 -24.16 25.63
CA ILE A 28 -15.93 -23.53 26.01
C ILE A 28 -15.02 -23.37 24.78
N LEU A 29 -14.90 -24.40 23.94
CA LEU A 29 -14.09 -24.35 22.72
C LEU A 29 -14.61 -23.30 21.72
N ILE A 30 -15.93 -23.18 21.56
CA ILE A 30 -16.56 -22.16 20.73
C ILE A 30 -16.28 -20.76 21.32
N ALA A 31 -16.44 -20.57 22.62
CA ALA A 31 -16.19 -19.30 23.29
C ALA A 31 -14.72 -18.86 23.16
N ILE A 32 -13.76 -19.78 23.33
CA ILE A 32 -12.33 -19.51 23.11
C ILE A 32 -12.07 -19.07 21.66
N ARG A 33 -12.65 -19.78 20.68
CA ARG A 33 -12.52 -19.40 19.26
C ARG A 33 -13.11 -18.02 18.97
N MET A 34 -14.29 -17.72 19.51
CA MET A 34 -14.95 -16.42 19.33
C MET A 34 -14.14 -15.30 19.97
N ASN A 35 -13.64 -15.49 21.19
CA ASN A 35 -12.80 -14.51 21.89
C ASN A 35 -11.51 -14.25 21.12
N ASN A 36 -10.82 -15.30 20.64
CA ASN A 36 -9.62 -15.16 19.82
C ASN A 36 -9.89 -14.39 18.52
N LYS A 37 -11.05 -14.61 17.88
CA LYS A 37 -11.47 -13.86 16.70
C LYS A 37 -11.74 -12.38 17.02
N GLN A 38 -12.36 -12.08 18.16
CA GLN A 38 -12.60 -10.70 18.60
C GLN A 38 -11.29 -9.96 18.90
N ILE A 39 -10.36 -10.58 19.61
CA ILE A 39 -9.04 -10.00 19.92
C ILE A 39 -8.28 -9.65 18.62
N LYS A 40 -8.25 -10.58 17.65
CA LYS A 40 -7.66 -10.33 16.33
C LYS A 40 -8.34 -9.20 15.56
N GLN A 41 -9.68 -9.15 15.59
CA GLN A 41 -10.39 -8.04 14.95
C GLN A 41 -10.10 -6.70 15.62
N GLN A 42 -9.93 -6.67 16.93
CA GLN A 42 -9.61 -5.46 17.68
C GLN A 42 -8.18 -4.98 17.39
N SER A 43 -7.20 -5.89 17.30
CA SER A 43 -5.84 -5.53 16.88
C SER A 43 -5.81 -4.99 15.45
N ILE A 44 -6.52 -5.63 14.51
CA ILE A 44 -6.63 -5.15 13.11
C ILE A 44 -7.30 -3.76 13.07
N LYS A 45 -8.40 -3.55 13.79
CA LYS A 45 -9.06 -2.24 13.86
C LYS A 45 -8.14 -1.15 14.41
N SER A 46 -7.25 -1.50 15.34
CA SER A 46 -6.30 -0.55 15.91
C SER A 46 -5.17 -0.16 14.94
N ILE A 47 -4.76 -1.06 14.04
CA ILE A 47 -3.66 -0.79 13.10
C ILE A 47 -4.12 -0.10 11.79
N ARG A 48 -5.35 -0.35 11.36
CA ARG A 48 -5.91 0.18 10.10
C ARG A 48 -5.75 1.70 9.89
N PRO A 49 -5.98 2.57 10.89
CA PRO A 49 -5.80 4.00 10.70
C PRO A 49 -4.38 4.39 10.27
N TYR A 50 -3.37 3.66 10.76
CA TYR A 50 -1.97 3.91 10.39
C TYR A 50 -1.68 3.42 8.96
N HIS A 51 -2.19 2.24 8.58
CA HIS A 51 -2.08 1.74 7.20
C HIS A 51 -2.82 2.64 6.19
N ASP A 52 -4.00 3.14 6.56
CA ASP A 52 -4.78 4.03 5.70
C ASP A 52 -4.09 5.39 5.53
N ALA A 53 -3.41 5.89 6.56
CA ALA A 53 -2.62 7.11 6.44
C ALA A 53 -1.42 6.94 5.48
N LEU A 54 -0.72 5.81 5.55
CA LEU A 54 0.35 5.47 4.59
C LEU A 54 -0.20 5.50 3.15
N LYS A 55 -1.31 4.78 2.89
CA LYS A 55 -1.93 4.73 1.56
C LYS A 55 -2.37 6.11 1.07
N LYS A 56 -2.97 6.93 1.95
CA LYS A 56 -3.47 8.27 1.59
C LYS A 56 -2.36 9.28 1.30
N SER A 57 -1.18 9.10 1.88
CA SER A 57 -0.03 9.99 1.61
C SER A 57 0.58 9.79 0.22
N LEU A 58 0.39 8.62 -0.38
CA LEU A 58 1.01 8.27 -1.67
C LEU A 58 0.07 8.57 -2.84
N PRO A 59 0.63 8.83 -4.05
CA PRO A 59 -0.18 8.87 -5.26
C PRO A 59 -0.85 7.51 -5.52
N SER A 60 -2.02 7.54 -6.16
CA SER A 60 -2.71 6.30 -6.55
C SER A 60 -1.99 5.61 -7.71
N TYR A 61 -2.26 4.32 -7.86
CA TYR A 61 -1.78 3.54 -9.00
C TYR A 61 -2.17 4.18 -10.34
N ASP A 62 -3.42 4.64 -10.45
CA ASP A 62 -3.92 5.31 -11.66
C ASP A 62 -3.20 6.62 -11.91
N SER A 63 -2.97 7.45 -10.87
CA SER A 63 -2.23 8.70 -11.03
C SER A 63 -0.79 8.48 -11.50
N ILE A 64 -0.12 7.43 -11.01
CA ILE A 64 1.19 7.02 -11.51
C ILE A 64 1.09 6.62 -12.98
N MET A 65 0.13 5.75 -13.33
CA MET A 65 -0.04 5.26 -14.69
C MET A 65 -0.36 6.38 -15.69
N THR A 66 -1.06 7.43 -15.29
CA THR A 66 -1.31 8.56 -16.20
C THR A 66 -0.02 9.24 -16.67
N GLN A 67 1.13 9.05 -16.00
CA GLN A 67 2.41 9.66 -16.39
C GLN A 67 3.26 8.76 -17.30
N SER A 68 2.88 7.51 -17.56
CA SER A 68 3.70 6.56 -18.34
C SER A 68 4.07 7.11 -19.72
N ASP A 69 3.07 7.63 -20.45
CA ASP A 69 3.24 8.09 -21.83
C ASP A 69 4.14 9.33 -21.92
N TYR A 70 4.18 10.11 -20.83
CA TYR A 70 5.09 11.24 -20.74
C TYR A 70 6.53 10.74 -20.56
N LEU A 71 6.74 9.87 -19.58
CA LEU A 71 8.07 9.33 -19.20
C LEU A 71 8.61 8.28 -20.16
N ASP A 72 7.86 7.94 -21.20
CA ASP A 72 8.32 7.13 -22.33
C ASP A 72 9.31 7.93 -23.21
N GLU A 73 10.49 7.36 -23.42
CA GLU A 73 11.60 7.92 -24.20
C GLU A 73 11.73 7.30 -25.61
N GLU A 74 10.76 6.53 -26.10
CA GLU A 74 10.78 6.00 -27.47
C GLU A 74 11.01 7.10 -28.54
N ASP A 75 10.53 8.33 -28.29
CA ASP A 75 10.70 9.47 -29.17
C ASP A 75 11.99 10.29 -28.96
N ASN A 76 12.77 9.99 -27.91
CA ASN A 76 14.00 10.70 -27.51
C ASN A 76 13.84 12.23 -27.31
N LEU A 77 12.64 12.72 -27.03
CA LEU A 77 12.38 14.17 -26.92
C LEU A 77 12.75 14.77 -25.56
N LEU A 78 12.76 13.97 -24.49
CA LEU A 78 12.97 14.46 -23.13
C LEU A 78 14.45 14.56 -22.74
N GLY A 79 15.34 13.88 -23.47
CA GLY A 79 16.77 13.97 -23.29
C GLY A 79 17.20 13.35 -21.95
N GLY A 80 17.40 12.03 -21.94
CA GLY A 80 17.72 11.18 -20.79
C GLY A 80 19.02 11.47 -20.00
N SER A 81 19.48 12.71 -19.91
CA SER A 81 20.52 13.17 -18.98
C SER A 81 20.32 14.62 -18.52
N VAL A 82 19.08 15.11 -18.58
CA VAL A 82 18.71 16.48 -18.20
C VAL A 82 17.79 16.42 -16.98
N THR A 83 17.97 17.37 -16.05
CA THR A 83 17.08 17.51 -14.89
C THR A 83 15.66 17.74 -15.37
N VAL A 84 14.66 17.30 -14.60
CA VAL A 84 13.26 17.48 -14.96
C VAL A 84 12.94 18.94 -15.28
N GLU A 85 13.46 19.90 -14.52
CA GLU A 85 13.25 21.33 -14.76
C GLU A 85 13.85 21.79 -16.09
N GLY A 86 15.00 21.23 -16.49
CA GLY A 86 15.65 21.55 -17.76
C GLY A 86 14.93 20.95 -18.98
N ARG A 87 14.16 19.86 -18.80
CA ARG A 87 13.42 19.20 -19.90
C ARG A 87 12.43 20.14 -20.56
N LEU A 88 11.73 20.97 -19.79
CA LEU A 88 10.77 21.93 -20.36
C LEU A 88 11.45 22.91 -21.32
N SER A 89 12.58 23.50 -20.90
CA SER A 89 13.31 24.45 -21.74
C SER A 89 13.85 23.81 -23.02
N ILE A 90 14.21 22.53 -22.99
CA ILE A 90 14.65 21.79 -24.18
C ILE A 90 13.47 21.56 -25.14
N LEU A 91 12.33 21.09 -24.61
CA LEU A 91 11.13 20.89 -25.41
C LEU A 91 10.65 22.20 -26.06
N GLU A 92 10.62 23.30 -25.29
CA GLU A 92 10.25 24.62 -25.79
C GLU A 92 11.25 25.14 -26.82
N LYS A 93 12.54 24.85 -26.67
CA LYS A 93 13.55 25.19 -27.69
C LYS A 93 13.30 24.43 -28.99
N TYR A 94 13.06 23.11 -28.91
CA TYR A 94 12.76 22.31 -30.10
C TYR A 94 11.52 22.79 -30.84
N LEU A 95 10.47 23.20 -30.10
CA LEU A 95 9.26 23.77 -30.68
C LEU A 95 9.54 25.08 -31.46
N ASN A 96 10.49 25.89 -30.99
CA ASN A 96 10.84 27.16 -31.65
C ASN A 96 11.81 26.99 -32.82
N ASP A 97 12.57 25.88 -32.88
CA ASP A 97 13.61 25.64 -33.88
C ASP A 97 13.10 24.91 -35.15
N ASP A 98 11.94 24.24 -35.11
CA ASP A 98 11.40 23.45 -36.24
C ASP A 98 9.90 23.71 -36.51
N GLU A 99 9.58 24.32 -37.67
CA GLU A 99 8.20 24.59 -38.13
C GLU A 99 7.36 23.33 -38.43
N ARG A 100 7.98 22.14 -38.52
CA ARG A 100 7.32 20.92 -39.03
C ARG A 100 6.89 19.92 -37.97
N THR A 101 7.22 20.13 -36.71
CA THR A 101 6.99 19.13 -35.65
C THR A 101 6.12 19.72 -34.53
N ASN A 102 4.86 20.01 -34.84
CA ASN A 102 3.97 20.72 -33.90
C ASN A 102 3.29 19.82 -32.86
N GLU A 103 2.55 18.78 -33.28
CA GLU A 103 1.57 18.14 -32.37
C GLU A 103 2.20 17.27 -31.27
N LEU A 104 3.25 16.50 -31.57
CA LEU A 104 3.91 15.63 -30.59
C LEU A 104 4.71 16.42 -29.54
N LEU A 105 5.41 17.48 -29.97
CA LEU A 105 6.15 18.37 -29.07
C LEU A 105 5.20 19.17 -28.18
N GLU A 106 4.14 19.74 -28.75
CA GLU A 106 3.08 20.42 -27.98
C GLU A 106 2.45 19.48 -26.94
N TYR A 107 2.13 18.25 -27.35
CA TYR A 107 1.64 17.22 -26.44
C TYR A 107 2.65 16.93 -25.31
N LYS A 108 3.93 16.69 -25.61
CA LYS A 108 4.96 16.42 -24.58
C LYS A 108 5.16 17.60 -23.63
N ILE A 109 5.07 18.85 -24.10
CA ILE A 109 5.11 20.04 -23.25
C ILE A 109 3.90 20.10 -22.31
N GLU A 110 2.69 19.85 -22.84
CA GLU A 110 1.48 19.79 -22.01
C GLU A 110 1.58 18.67 -20.96
N ARG A 111 2.08 17.50 -21.37
CA ARG A 111 2.30 16.36 -20.50
C ARG A 111 3.35 16.64 -19.43
N HIS A 112 4.43 17.34 -19.76
CA HIS A 112 5.45 17.77 -18.80
C HIS A 112 4.83 18.67 -17.72
N LYS A 113 4.02 19.65 -18.10
CA LYS A 113 3.35 20.54 -17.13
C LYS A 113 2.43 19.75 -16.19
N LYS A 114 1.63 18.82 -16.72
CA LYS A 114 0.79 17.91 -15.92
C LYS A 114 1.61 17.02 -14.99
N TYR A 115 2.76 16.55 -15.46
CA TYR A 115 3.69 15.75 -14.66
C TYR A 115 4.23 16.56 -13.47
N ILE A 116 4.65 17.81 -13.68
CA ILE A 116 5.11 18.70 -12.61
C ILE A 116 4.01 18.96 -11.58
N GLU A 117 2.79 19.22 -12.01
CA GLU A 117 1.65 19.39 -11.10
C GLU A 117 1.37 18.13 -10.28
N TYR A 118 1.37 16.97 -10.93
CA TYR A 118 1.25 15.66 -10.28
C TYR A 118 2.34 15.47 -9.22
N TRP A 119 3.60 15.69 -9.61
CA TRP A 119 4.75 15.47 -8.75
C TRP A 119 4.71 16.39 -7.54
N ASN A 120 4.49 17.70 -7.74
CA ASN A 120 4.41 18.68 -6.66
C ASN A 120 3.32 18.33 -5.65
N LYS A 121 2.13 17.95 -6.14
CA LYS A 121 1.02 17.56 -5.28
C LYS A 121 1.32 16.29 -4.49
N ALA A 122 1.84 15.26 -5.15
CA ALA A 122 2.18 13.99 -4.50
C ALA A 122 3.32 14.18 -3.49
N ASN A 123 4.36 14.93 -3.86
CA ASN A 123 5.49 15.23 -2.98
C ASN A 123 5.05 16.04 -1.75
N SER A 124 4.21 17.07 -1.92
CA SER A 124 3.68 17.83 -0.78
C SER A 124 2.94 16.94 0.20
N ASN A 125 2.07 16.05 -0.30
CA ASN A 125 1.33 15.12 0.57
C ASN A 125 2.25 14.16 1.32
N ILE A 126 3.30 13.65 0.66
CA ILE A 126 4.30 12.76 1.27
C ILE A 126 5.07 13.51 2.36
N GLU A 127 5.58 14.70 2.05
CA GLU A 127 6.37 15.52 2.98
C GLU A 127 5.53 16.00 4.18
N GLU A 128 4.30 16.48 3.95
CA GLU A 128 3.38 16.85 5.02
C GLU A 128 3.12 15.67 5.96
N PHE A 129 2.93 14.47 5.39
CA PHE A 129 2.71 13.28 6.19
C PHE A 129 3.96 12.87 6.96
N ILE A 130 5.13 12.74 6.32
CA ILE A 130 6.39 12.34 6.97
C ILE A 130 6.78 13.32 8.09
N ASN A 131 6.56 14.61 7.88
CA ASN A 131 6.86 15.66 8.86
C ASN A 131 5.77 15.84 9.92
N SER A 132 4.63 15.13 9.80
CA SER A 132 3.57 15.19 10.80
C SER A 132 3.98 14.49 12.10
N GLY A 133 3.49 15.02 13.24
CA GLY A 133 3.64 14.33 14.54
C GLY A 133 2.99 12.93 14.55
N PHE A 134 2.02 12.69 13.66
CA PHE A 134 1.33 11.41 13.52
C PHE A 134 2.22 10.32 12.88
N TYR A 135 3.18 10.69 12.02
CA TYR A 135 4.04 9.70 11.35
C TYR A 135 4.92 8.90 12.30
N ASN A 136 5.35 9.50 13.43
CA ASN A 136 6.07 8.76 14.46
C ASN A 136 5.21 7.66 15.11
N ALA A 137 3.91 7.90 15.27
CA ALA A 137 2.97 6.88 15.72
C ALA A 137 2.79 5.78 14.67
N VAL A 138 2.70 6.14 13.39
CA VAL A 138 2.63 5.18 12.26
C VAL A 138 3.86 4.27 12.24
N LYS A 139 5.08 4.84 12.30
CA LYS A 139 6.34 4.06 12.34
C LYS A 139 6.41 3.10 13.52
N SER A 140 5.88 3.50 14.67
CA SER A 140 5.90 2.70 15.89
C SER A 140 4.85 1.58 15.87
N ALA A 141 3.70 1.82 15.25
CA ALA A 141 2.59 0.89 15.21
C ALA A 141 2.72 -0.14 14.08
N CYS A 142 3.17 0.29 12.89
CA CYS A 142 3.24 -0.56 11.70
C CYS A 142 4.38 -1.57 11.77
N ASN A 143 4.16 -2.72 11.12
CA ASN A 143 5.20 -3.74 10.95
C ASN A 143 6.39 -3.19 10.15
N GLY A 144 7.61 -3.61 10.49
CA GLY A 144 8.83 -3.17 9.82
C GLY A 144 8.83 -3.36 8.29
N GLU A 145 8.22 -4.43 7.78
CA GLU A 145 8.10 -4.67 6.33
C GLU A 145 7.17 -3.64 5.64
N VAL A 146 6.08 -3.24 6.31
CA VAL A 146 5.17 -2.20 5.81
C VAL A 146 5.91 -0.86 5.70
N ILE A 147 6.64 -0.49 6.76
CA ILE A 147 7.43 0.75 6.78
C ILE A 147 8.56 0.71 5.75
N LYS A 148 9.24 -0.43 5.60
CA LYS A 148 10.26 -0.61 4.57
C LYS A 148 9.69 -0.42 3.17
N CYS A 149 8.57 -1.07 2.83
CA CYS A 149 7.92 -0.91 1.53
C CYS A 149 7.47 0.53 1.28
N TYR A 150 7.05 1.26 2.31
CA TYR A 150 6.74 2.68 2.20
C TYR A 150 7.96 3.51 1.82
N TYR A 151 9.10 3.29 2.48
CA TYR A 151 10.36 3.97 2.15
C TYR A 151 10.89 3.60 0.76
N ASP A 152 10.82 2.32 0.38
CA ASP A 152 11.19 1.86 -0.98
C ASP A 152 10.40 2.65 -2.04
N PHE A 153 9.11 2.90 -1.81
CA PHE A 153 8.29 3.72 -2.69
C PHE A 153 8.74 5.19 -2.70
N VAL A 154 8.89 5.83 -1.54
CA VAL A 154 9.24 7.26 -1.44
C VAL A 154 10.58 7.55 -2.12
N VAL A 155 11.58 6.70 -1.87
CA VAL A 155 12.90 6.83 -2.51
C VAL A 155 12.80 6.69 -4.02
N ALA A 156 12.05 5.69 -4.51
CA ALA A 156 11.86 5.52 -5.95
C ALA A 156 11.12 6.73 -6.57
N PHE A 157 10.11 7.27 -5.89
CA PHE A 157 9.34 8.43 -6.32
C PHE A 157 10.20 9.70 -6.42
N HIS A 158 11.08 9.93 -5.44
CA HIS A 158 12.03 11.04 -5.50
C HIS A 158 13.09 10.83 -6.60
N ASN A 159 13.59 9.61 -6.76
CA ASN A 159 14.56 9.31 -7.80
C ASN A 159 13.98 9.50 -9.20
N GLU A 160 12.71 9.12 -9.44
CA GLU A 160 12.05 9.33 -10.74
C GLU A 160 12.15 10.79 -11.22
N HIS A 161 12.05 11.73 -10.27
CA HIS A 161 12.09 13.17 -10.56
C HIS A 161 13.50 13.75 -10.58
N PHE A 162 14.33 13.43 -9.58
CA PHE A 162 15.64 14.08 -9.41
C PHE A 162 16.77 13.40 -10.16
N TYR A 163 16.57 12.17 -10.64
CA TYR A 163 17.62 11.45 -11.33
C TYR A 163 17.93 12.10 -12.68
N SER A 164 19.17 12.57 -12.84
CA SER A 164 19.68 13.21 -14.05
C SER A 164 20.28 12.20 -15.04
N GLY A 165 19.89 10.92 -14.96
CA GLY A 165 20.25 9.88 -15.92
C GLY A 165 19.05 9.46 -16.78
N PRO A 166 19.04 8.22 -17.30
CA PRO A 166 17.91 7.71 -18.07
C PRO A 166 16.58 7.90 -17.34
N ILE A 167 15.53 8.22 -18.09
CA ILE A 167 14.20 8.40 -17.50
C ILE A 167 13.78 7.10 -16.83
N ILE A 168 13.35 7.24 -15.58
CA ILE A 168 12.80 6.14 -14.80
C ILE A 168 11.33 6.06 -15.16
N ASP A 169 10.93 4.96 -15.80
CA ASP A 169 9.54 4.70 -16.08
C ASP A 169 8.72 4.53 -14.79
N THR A 170 7.41 4.48 -14.95
CA THR A 170 6.50 4.34 -13.81
C THR A 170 6.45 2.91 -13.24
N ASP A 171 7.12 1.93 -13.84
CA ASP A 171 6.98 0.51 -13.46
C ASP A 171 7.51 0.24 -12.07
N LEU A 172 8.68 0.80 -11.74
CA LEU A 172 9.26 0.66 -10.41
C LEU A 172 8.33 1.23 -9.33
N LEU A 173 7.69 2.37 -9.58
CA LEU A 173 6.72 2.96 -8.65
C LEU A 173 5.49 2.07 -8.48
N ARG A 174 4.94 1.55 -9.58
CA ARG A 174 3.78 0.64 -9.56
C ARG A 174 4.09 -0.65 -8.80
N ILE A 175 5.27 -1.21 -9.00
CA ILE A 175 5.76 -2.40 -8.28
C ILE A 175 5.88 -2.10 -6.79
N ASN A 176 6.55 -1.00 -6.41
CA ASN A 176 6.75 -0.67 -5.00
C ASN A 176 5.43 -0.34 -4.29
N LEU A 177 4.48 0.34 -4.97
CA LEU A 177 3.15 0.59 -4.43
C LEU A 177 2.38 -0.72 -4.19
N SER A 178 2.44 -1.65 -5.14
CA SER A 178 1.82 -2.97 -5.02
C SER A 178 2.43 -3.79 -3.89
N ARG A 179 3.76 -3.74 -3.73
CA ARG A 179 4.48 -4.38 -2.61
C ARG A 179 4.01 -3.84 -1.26
N LEU A 180 3.85 -2.52 -1.12
CA LEU A 180 3.31 -1.91 0.09
C LEU A 180 1.89 -2.39 0.39
N PHE A 181 1.01 -2.42 -0.61
CA PHE A 181 -0.38 -2.85 -0.42
C PHE A 181 -0.48 -4.33 -0.03
N GLU A 182 0.35 -5.19 -0.61
CA GLU A 182 0.43 -6.60 -0.22
C GLU A 182 1.04 -6.77 1.19
N ALA A 183 2.04 -5.98 1.57
CA ALA A 183 2.57 -5.98 2.94
C ALA A 183 1.50 -5.58 3.96
N ILE A 184 0.73 -4.52 3.69
CA ILE A 184 -0.39 -4.08 4.52
C ILE A 184 -1.46 -5.17 4.63
N LYS A 185 -1.86 -5.76 3.49
CA LYS A 185 -2.84 -6.85 3.45
C LYS A 185 -2.40 -8.08 4.23
N LYS A 186 -1.10 -8.40 4.23
CA LYS A 186 -0.53 -9.47 5.06
C LYS A 186 -0.60 -9.12 6.55
N ALA A 187 -0.25 -7.88 6.91
CA ALA A 187 -0.32 -7.40 8.29
C ALA A 187 -1.76 -7.38 8.85
N GLU A 188 -2.76 -7.12 7.99
CA GLU A 188 -4.18 -7.11 8.37
C GLU A 188 -4.86 -8.49 8.38
N LYS A 189 -4.15 -9.56 8.02
CA LYS A 189 -4.69 -10.95 8.02
C LYS A 189 -4.30 -11.77 9.26
N ILE A 190 -3.44 -11.22 10.13
CA ILE A 190 -2.97 -11.86 11.37
C ILE A 190 -4.05 -11.80 12.44
#